data_AF-A0A1G2PY12-F1
#
_entry.id   AF-A0A1G2PY12-F1
#
_cell.length_a   1.000
_cell.length_b   1.000
_cell.length_c   1.000
_cell.angle_alpha   90.00
_cell.angle_beta   90.00
_cell.angle_gamma   90.00
#
_symmetry.space_group_name_H-M   'P 1'
#
loop_
_entity.id
_entity.type
_entity.pdbx_description
1 polymer ?
#
loop_
_entity_poly.entity_id
_entity_poly.type
_entity_poly.pdbx_seq_one_letter_code
_entity_poly.pdbx_strand_id
1 'polypeptide(L)'
;MKARTLVFLGVVGVAMALFVLACSGGKTDRAPVNPSPTIEATVVLTDEPASTATSEPTATAVPSPTAEVVAPPSANPVPGSCLILEQQYCGLGERVSWQAPWGSTLDLLGFRLPAGAVIFSPRDGSVSGDTGGSSALHPNASVVGVYQPDSYDAFQATGDLALNIRGLSTVTAGVPLAQLQDTGIRLVGDYNLIVEFLAADDQQRIVTDEGTIAQLFP
;
A
#
# COMPACT_ATOMS: atom_id res chain seq x y z
N MET A 1 37.62 -51.61 14.03
CA MET A 1 36.16 -51.73 13.93
C MET A 1 35.64 -50.70 12.94
N LYS A 2 34.74 -51.16 12.06
CA LYS A 2 34.12 -50.56 10.86
C LYS A 2 34.10 -49.03 10.71
N ALA A 3 34.68 -48.58 9.59
CA ALA A 3 34.43 -47.28 8.96
C ALA A 3 33.00 -47.19 8.42
N ARG A 4 32.37 -46.01 8.56
CA ARG A 4 31.11 -45.61 7.90
C ARG A 4 31.44 -44.39 7.05
N THR A 5 31.82 -44.61 5.79
CA THR A 5 30.98 -44.42 4.58
C THR A 5 30.26 -43.07 4.58
N LEU A 6 30.94 -42.06 4.01
CA LEU A 6 30.29 -40.87 3.44
C LEU A 6 29.43 -41.32 2.24
N VAL A 7 28.16 -40.95 2.25
CA VAL A 7 27.31 -41.02 1.05
C VAL A 7 27.32 -39.65 0.41
N PHE A 8 28.04 -39.55 -0.72
CA PHE A 8 27.84 -38.50 -1.72
C PHE A 8 26.62 -38.88 -2.56
N LEU A 9 25.53 -38.11 -2.43
CA LEU A 9 24.52 -37.90 -3.47
C LEU A 9 24.65 -36.40 -3.80
N GLY A 10 25.04 -35.97 -4.99
CA GLY A 10 24.53 -36.40 -6.28
C GLY A 10 23.84 -35.19 -6.90
N VAL A 11 24.67 -34.34 -7.52
CA VAL A 11 24.42 -33.28 -8.51
C VAL A 11 22.96 -33.15 -9.00
N VAL A 12 22.35 -31.98 -8.78
CA VAL A 12 21.47 -31.35 -9.78
C VAL A 12 21.97 -29.92 -9.97
N GLY A 13 22.73 -29.73 -11.05
CA GLY A 13 23.20 -28.42 -11.47
C GLY A 13 22.01 -27.60 -11.98
N VAL A 14 21.75 -26.46 -11.34
CA VAL A 14 20.87 -25.44 -11.90
C VAL A 14 21.70 -24.62 -12.87
N ALA A 15 21.48 -24.86 -14.16
CA ALA A 15 22.00 -24.03 -15.23
C ALA A 15 21.41 -22.62 -15.10
N MET A 16 22.21 -21.67 -14.63
CA MET A 16 21.95 -20.23 -14.76
C MET A 16 22.02 -19.87 -16.25
N ALA A 17 20.86 -19.80 -16.91
CA ALA A 17 20.76 -19.21 -18.23
C ALA A 17 20.82 -17.68 -18.13
N LEU A 18 22.02 -17.12 -18.36
CA LEU A 18 22.19 -15.70 -18.65
C LEU A 18 21.47 -15.36 -19.96
N PHE A 19 20.37 -14.61 -19.88
CA PHE A 19 19.79 -13.95 -21.05
C PHE A 19 20.47 -12.59 -21.26
N VAL A 20 21.47 -12.57 -22.15
CA VAL A 20 22.05 -11.34 -22.69
C VAL A 20 21.25 -10.96 -23.94
N LEU A 21 20.30 -10.04 -23.80
CA LEU A 21 19.70 -9.35 -24.95
C LEU A 21 20.59 -8.17 -25.33
N ALA A 22 21.63 -8.48 -26.10
CA ALA A 22 22.30 -7.52 -26.95
C ALA A 22 21.52 -7.39 -28.27
N CYS A 23 20.90 -6.23 -28.50
CA CYS A 23 20.58 -5.79 -29.85
C CYS A 23 21.48 -4.60 -30.20
N SER A 24 22.09 -4.77 -31.37
CA SER A 24 23.16 -4.02 -31.99
C SER A 24 22.82 -2.58 -32.32
N GLY A 25 23.86 -1.76 -32.38
CA GLY A 25 23.80 -0.33 -32.67
C GLY A 25 23.39 0.04 -34.09
N GLY A 26 23.02 1.30 -34.24
CA GLY A 26 22.89 2.02 -35.50
C GLY A 26 23.00 3.52 -35.22
N LYS A 27 24.12 4.12 -35.60
CA LYS A 27 24.42 5.56 -35.52
C LYS A 27 24.12 6.19 -36.89
N THR A 28 23.73 7.47 -36.88
CA THR A 28 23.57 8.44 -38.01
C THR A 28 22.44 8.11 -39.01
N ASP A 29 21.49 8.99 -39.34
CA ASP A 29 21.68 10.33 -39.88
C ASP A 29 20.46 11.26 -39.67
N ARG A 30 20.73 12.56 -39.73
CA ARG A 30 19.79 13.69 -39.59
C ARG A 30 19.46 14.24 -40.98
N ALA A 31 18.18 14.32 -41.35
CA ALA A 31 17.55 15.32 -42.25
C ALA A 31 16.15 14.87 -42.74
N PRO A 32 15.27 15.75 -43.25
CA PRO A 32 14.98 17.12 -42.87
C PRO A 32 13.50 17.32 -42.47
N VAL A 33 13.22 18.49 -41.87
CA VAL A 33 11.90 18.99 -41.46
C VAL A 33 11.04 19.25 -42.70
N ASN A 34 9.82 18.69 -42.72
CA ASN A 34 8.79 19.04 -43.70
C ASN A 34 7.82 20.05 -43.06
N PRO A 35 7.69 21.29 -43.58
CA PRO A 35 6.73 22.27 -43.06
C PRO A 35 5.31 21.94 -43.54
N SER A 36 4.39 21.74 -42.59
CA SER A 36 2.95 21.67 -42.84
C SER A 36 2.36 23.09 -42.77
N PRO A 37 1.36 23.45 -43.62
CA PRO A 37 1.15 24.82 -44.08
C PRO A 37 0.58 25.77 -43.01
N THR A 38 1.13 26.99 -43.01
CA THR A 38 0.60 28.18 -42.34
C THR A 38 -0.73 28.59 -42.99
N ILE A 39 -1.82 28.62 -42.21
CA ILE A 39 -3.07 29.24 -42.64
C ILE A 39 -2.98 30.74 -42.31
N GLU A 40 -2.86 31.58 -43.34
CA GLU A 40 -3.05 33.02 -43.24
C GLU A 40 -4.53 33.32 -43.03
N ALA A 41 -4.89 33.90 -41.87
CA ALA A 41 -6.22 34.41 -41.61
C ALA A 41 -6.28 35.89 -42.03
N THR A 42 -7.04 36.17 -43.09
CA THR A 42 -7.36 37.51 -43.57
C THR A 42 -8.27 38.22 -42.57
N VAL A 43 -7.80 39.32 -41.97
CA VAL A 43 -8.60 40.16 -41.05
C VAL A 43 -9.49 41.08 -41.88
N VAL A 44 -10.80 40.85 -41.85
CA VAL A 44 -11.80 41.80 -42.34
C VAL A 44 -12.21 42.67 -41.15
N LEU A 45 -11.83 43.95 -41.18
CA LEU A 45 -12.33 44.97 -40.26
C LEU A 45 -13.80 45.26 -40.61
N THR A 46 -14.70 45.08 -39.64
CA THR A 46 -16.08 45.56 -39.72
C THR A 46 -16.36 46.34 -38.45
N ASP A 47 -16.81 47.58 -38.63
CA ASP A 47 -17.09 48.55 -37.57
C ASP A 47 -18.23 48.11 -36.64
N GLU A 48 -18.07 48.55 -35.39
CA GLU A 48 -18.94 48.43 -34.23
C GLU A 48 -20.39 48.91 -34.48
N PRO A 49 -21.37 48.33 -33.77
CA PRO A 49 -22.20 49.22 -32.97
C PRO A 49 -22.49 48.71 -31.54
N ALA A 50 -22.34 49.66 -30.60
CA ALA A 50 -23.13 49.91 -29.40
C ALA A 50 -23.48 48.73 -28.47
N SER A 51 -22.82 48.79 -27.30
CA SER A 51 -23.09 48.07 -26.05
C SER A 51 -24.57 47.98 -25.66
N THR A 52 -25.08 46.76 -25.58
CA THR A 52 -26.21 46.39 -24.72
C THR A 52 -25.70 45.50 -23.59
N ALA A 53 -25.79 46.00 -22.36
CA ALA A 53 -25.49 45.27 -21.14
C ALA A 53 -26.35 43.99 -21.09
N THR A 54 -25.70 42.85 -21.29
CA THR A 54 -26.29 41.53 -21.09
C THR A 54 -25.86 41.06 -19.71
N SER A 55 -26.82 40.78 -18.85
CA SER A 55 -26.63 40.26 -17.50
C SER A 55 -25.79 38.99 -17.55
N GLU A 56 -24.61 39.02 -16.94
CA GLU A 56 -23.77 37.84 -16.74
C GLU A 56 -24.51 36.83 -15.86
N PRO A 57 -24.61 35.54 -16.24
CA PRO A 57 -25.14 34.53 -15.35
C PRO A 57 -24.19 34.41 -14.16
N THR A 58 -24.67 34.75 -12.97
CA THR A 58 -23.98 34.51 -11.71
C THR A 58 -23.55 33.05 -11.65
N ALA A 59 -22.25 32.81 -11.85
CA ALA A 59 -21.63 31.52 -11.59
C ALA A 59 -21.89 31.17 -10.12
N THR A 60 -22.79 30.22 -9.90
CA THR A 60 -22.96 29.63 -8.57
C THR A 60 -21.67 28.89 -8.30
N ALA A 61 -20.85 29.42 -7.39
CA ALA A 61 -19.64 28.74 -6.95
C ALA A 61 -20.05 27.38 -6.38
N VAL A 62 -19.77 26.32 -7.14
CA VAL A 62 -19.79 24.95 -6.62
C VAL A 62 -18.69 24.91 -5.56
N PRO A 63 -19.01 24.59 -4.29
CA PRO A 63 -17.96 24.46 -3.29
C PRO A 63 -16.97 23.40 -3.79
N SER A 64 -15.72 23.82 -3.99
CA SER A 64 -14.60 22.88 -4.15
C SER A 64 -14.65 21.91 -2.97
N PRO A 65 -14.49 20.59 -3.18
CA PRO A 65 -14.39 19.66 -2.06
C PRO A 65 -13.18 20.09 -1.23
N THR A 66 -13.46 20.67 -0.07
CA THR A 66 -12.45 20.88 0.97
C THR A 66 -11.99 19.48 1.33
N ALA A 67 -10.73 19.15 1.05
CA ALA A 67 -10.14 17.92 1.57
C ALA A 67 -10.32 17.96 3.09
N GLU A 68 -11.19 17.08 3.60
CA GLU A 68 -11.40 16.93 5.02
C GLU A 68 -10.06 16.47 5.61
N VAL A 69 -9.43 17.33 6.41
CA VAL A 69 -8.26 16.94 7.19
C VAL A 69 -8.78 16.03 8.29
N VAL A 70 -8.88 14.74 7.97
CA VAL A 70 -9.30 13.71 8.91
C VAL A 70 -8.27 13.68 10.03
N ALA A 71 -8.74 13.92 11.25
CA ALA A 71 -7.88 13.90 12.42
C ALA A 71 -7.31 12.48 12.62
N PRO A 72 -5.99 12.35 12.92
CA PRO A 72 -5.42 11.05 13.24
C PRO A 72 -6.10 10.45 14.48
N PRO A 73 -6.07 9.12 14.65
CA PRO A 73 -6.59 8.47 15.84
C PRO A 73 -5.87 8.99 17.09
N SER A 74 -6.61 9.09 18.20
CA SER A 74 -6.08 9.58 19.47
C SER A 74 -4.86 8.75 19.91
N ALA A 75 -3.74 9.44 20.20
CA ALA A 75 -2.53 8.81 20.74
C ALA A 75 -2.74 8.18 22.13
N ASN A 76 -3.80 8.57 22.84
CA ASN A 76 -4.25 7.89 24.05
C ASN A 76 -5.43 6.98 23.69
N PRO A 77 -5.22 5.66 23.57
CA PRO A 77 -6.29 4.73 23.25
C PRO A 77 -7.34 4.75 24.35
N VAL A 78 -8.59 4.94 23.96
CA VAL A 78 -9.72 4.55 24.81
C VAL A 78 -9.90 3.05 24.56
N PRO A 79 -10.10 2.20 25.58
CA PRO A 79 -10.48 0.80 25.34
C PRO A 79 -11.65 0.75 24.32
N GLY A 80 -11.42 0.12 23.17
CA GLY A 80 -12.35 0.15 22.01
C GLY A 80 -12.02 1.14 20.88
N SER A 81 -10.91 1.88 20.94
CA SER A 81 -10.32 2.57 19.77
C SER A 81 -9.25 1.69 19.16
N CYS A 82 -9.41 1.27 17.90
CA CYS A 82 -8.51 0.32 17.26
C CYS A 82 -7.13 0.88 16.86
N LEU A 83 -6.87 2.18 17.05
CA LEU A 83 -5.62 2.93 16.75
C LEU A 83 -5.12 2.90 15.29
N ILE A 84 -5.47 1.87 14.52
CA ILE A 84 -4.99 1.61 13.16
C ILE A 84 -5.93 2.13 12.08
N LEU A 85 -7.19 2.38 12.42
CA LEU A 85 -8.23 2.80 11.50
C LEU A 85 -9.04 3.94 12.14
N GLU A 86 -9.82 4.61 11.31
CA GLU A 86 -10.83 5.55 11.75
C GLU A 86 -11.85 4.87 12.67
N GLN A 87 -12.36 5.62 13.66
CA GLN A 87 -13.22 5.07 14.71
C GLN A 87 -14.44 4.31 14.17
N GLN A 88 -14.99 4.75 13.04
CA GLN A 88 -16.14 4.14 12.38
C GLN A 88 -15.87 2.72 11.83
N TYR A 89 -14.60 2.36 11.63
CA TYR A 89 -14.19 1.06 11.07
C TYR A 89 -13.70 0.07 12.13
N CYS A 90 -13.47 0.51 13.36
CA CYS A 90 -12.87 -0.33 14.41
C CYS A 90 -13.70 -1.59 14.74
N GLY A 91 -15.02 -1.54 14.61
CA GLY A 91 -15.91 -2.68 14.87
C GLY A 91 -16.15 -3.61 13.67
N LEU A 92 -15.52 -3.34 12.53
CA LEU A 92 -15.74 -4.12 11.29
C LEU A 92 -14.72 -5.25 11.10
N GLY A 93 -13.76 -5.39 12.00
CA GLY A 93 -12.73 -6.41 11.94
C GLY A 93 -13.29 -7.79 12.25
N GLU A 94 -13.02 -8.76 11.37
CA GLU A 94 -13.35 -10.16 11.59
C GLU A 94 -12.07 -10.97 11.77
N ARG A 95 -12.05 -11.90 12.73
CA ARG A 95 -10.92 -12.81 12.88
C ARG A 95 -10.87 -13.80 11.70
N VAL A 96 -9.69 -13.95 11.13
CA VAL A 96 -9.42 -14.84 10.00
C VAL A 96 -8.24 -15.73 10.36
N SER A 97 -8.47 -17.04 10.42
CA SER A 97 -7.38 -17.98 10.62
C SER A 97 -6.74 -18.31 9.27
N TRP A 98 -5.41 -18.16 9.18
CA TRP A 98 -4.65 -18.36 7.96
C TRP A 98 -3.44 -19.26 8.21
N GLN A 99 -3.26 -20.25 7.33
CA GLN A 99 -2.10 -21.13 7.36
C GLN A 99 -0.95 -20.48 6.58
N ALA A 100 0.07 -20.04 7.30
CA ALA A 100 1.22 -19.42 6.69
C ALA A 100 2.10 -20.45 5.95
N PRO A 101 2.78 -20.05 4.86
CA PRO A 101 3.67 -20.94 4.10
C PRO A 101 4.80 -21.57 4.92
N TRP A 102 5.19 -20.96 6.04
CA TRP A 102 6.20 -21.46 6.96
C TRP A 102 5.66 -22.43 8.03
N GLY A 103 4.38 -22.83 7.93
CA GLY A 103 3.79 -23.89 8.75
C GLY A 103 3.12 -23.43 10.05
N SER A 104 3.17 -22.15 10.39
CA SER A 104 2.38 -21.58 11.50
C SER A 104 0.95 -21.26 11.06
N THR A 105 -0.01 -21.42 11.96
CA THR A 105 -1.34 -20.82 11.81
C THR A 105 -1.32 -19.46 12.50
N LEU A 106 -1.74 -18.43 11.78
CA LEU A 106 -1.89 -17.08 12.31
C LEU A 106 -3.36 -16.72 12.34
N ASP A 107 -3.78 -16.10 13.43
CA ASP A 107 -5.06 -15.41 13.50
C ASP A 107 -4.83 -13.94 13.13
N LEU A 108 -5.55 -13.50 12.10
CA LEU A 108 -5.44 -12.20 11.47
C LEU A 108 -6.76 -11.44 11.64
N LEU A 109 -6.75 -10.13 11.35
CA LEU A 109 -7.98 -9.33 11.29
C LEU A 109 -8.25 -8.93 9.83
N GLY A 110 -9.37 -9.41 9.29
CA GLY A 110 -9.86 -9.04 7.97
C GLY A 110 -10.87 -7.91 8.04
N PHE A 111 -10.77 -6.97 7.10
CA PHE A 111 -11.70 -5.87 6.96
C PHE A 111 -12.19 -5.71 5.52
N ARG A 112 -13.44 -5.27 5.39
CA ARG A 112 -14.06 -4.84 4.13
C ARG A 112 -14.37 -3.35 4.25
N LEU A 113 -13.43 -2.52 3.85
CA LEU A 113 -13.53 -1.07 4.00
C LEU A 113 -13.73 -0.39 2.64
N PRO A 114 -14.34 0.81 2.59
CA PRO A 114 -14.37 1.59 1.36
C PRO A 114 -12.97 2.10 0.97
N ALA A 115 -12.79 2.43 -0.31
CA ALA A 115 -11.60 3.14 -0.75
C ALA A 115 -11.46 4.50 -0.03
N GLY A 116 -10.21 4.93 0.17
CA GLY A 116 -9.87 6.14 0.90
C GLY A 116 -9.71 5.93 2.41
N ALA A 117 -10.16 4.80 2.96
CA ALA A 117 -9.94 4.49 4.37
C ALA A 117 -8.43 4.52 4.71
N VAL A 118 -8.08 5.28 5.74
CA VAL A 118 -6.69 5.52 6.14
C VAL A 118 -6.23 4.48 7.15
N ILE A 119 -5.02 3.95 6.94
CA ILE A 119 -4.33 3.07 7.88
C ILE A 119 -3.31 3.89 8.65
N PHE A 120 -3.40 3.87 9.98
CA PHE A 120 -2.52 4.61 10.87
C PHE A 120 -1.54 3.68 11.59
N SER A 121 -0.40 4.23 12.00
CA SER A 121 0.55 3.51 12.83
C SER A 121 -0.02 3.28 14.23
N PRO A 122 -0.09 2.05 14.75
CA PRO A 122 -0.56 1.81 16.11
C PRO A 122 0.50 2.18 17.17
N ARG A 123 1.77 2.30 16.77
CA ARG A 123 2.91 2.44 17.68
C ARG A 123 4.05 3.23 17.04
N ASP A 124 5.00 3.64 17.87
CA ASP A 124 6.28 4.15 17.40
C ASP A 124 7.15 2.97 16.91
N GLY A 125 7.94 3.18 15.86
CA GLY A 125 8.86 2.14 15.39
C GLY A 125 9.49 2.44 14.03
N SER A 126 10.24 1.44 13.53
CA SER A 126 10.81 1.47 12.18
C SER A 126 9.73 1.12 11.17
N VAL A 127 9.60 1.89 10.09
CA VAL A 127 8.57 1.65 9.06
C VAL A 127 9.17 1.01 7.82
N SER A 128 8.47 0.05 7.25
CA SER A 128 8.79 -0.53 5.94
C SER A 128 7.51 -0.82 5.19
N GLY A 129 7.59 -0.82 3.88
CA GLY A 129 6.47 -1.22 3.04
C GLY A 129 6.92 -1.48 1.61
N ASP A 130 6.10 -2.23 0.91
CA ASP A 130 6.37 -2.70 -0.44
C ASP A 130 5.06 -2.75 -1.24
N THR A 131 5.15 -2.50 -2.53
CA THR A 131 4.00 -2.43 -3.44
C THR A 131 4.10 -3.54 -4.47
N GLY A 132 3.24 -4.56 -4.35
CA GLY A 132 3.16 -5.69 -5.26
C GLY A 132 4.37 -6.63 -5.16
N GLY A 133 4.09 -7.92 -4.97
CA GLY A 133 5.05 -9.00 -5.18
C GLY A 133 5.61 -9.66 -3.92
N SER A 134 5.46 -9.05 -2.74
CA SER A 134 6.08 -9.53 -1.49
C SER A 134 5.13 -10.12 -0.46
N SER A 135 3.82 -9.94 -0.62
CA SER A 135 2.85 -10.53 0.31
C SER A 135 2.62 -12.02 0.07
N ALA A 136 2.73 -12.81 1.13
CA ALA A 136 2.33 -14.21 1.14
C ALA A 136 0.80 -14.41 1.03
N LEU A 137 0.00 -13.36 1.30
CA LEU A 137 -1.46 -13.40 1.24
C LEU A 137 -1.98 -13.22 -0.18
N HIS A 138 -1.35 -12.33 -0.96
CA HIS A 138 -1.73 -12.08 -2.35
C HIS A 138 -0.58 -11.44 -3.15
N PRO A 139 -0.21 -11.96 -4.33
CA PRO A 139 0.99 -11.54 -5.05
C PRO A 139 0.97 -10.08 -5.51
N ASN A 140 -0.20 -9.46 -5.68
CA ASN A 140 -0.30 -8.05 -6.08
C ASN A 140 -0.65 -7.11 -4.91
N ALA A 141 -0.77 -7.63 -3.69
CA ALA A 141 -1.06 -6.77 -2.56
C ALA A 141 0.18 -5.95 -2.16
N SER A 142 -0.09 -4.75 -1.68
CA SER A 142 0.88 -3.92 -0.99
C SER A 142 0.91 -4.30 0.49
N VAL A 143 2.07 -4.15 1.12
CA VAL A 143 2.27 -4.37 2.55
C VAL A 143 2.89 -3.13 3.16
N VAL A 144 2.44 -2.74 4.34
CA VAL A 144 3.11 -1.74 5.18
C VAL A 144 3.15 -2.24 6.61
N GLY A 145 4.28 -2.03 7.28
CA GLY A 145 4.44 -2.48 8.66
C GLY A 145 5.32 -1.56 9.48
N VAL A 146 5.15 -1.68 10.80
CA VAL A 146 5.92 -0.97 11.81
C VAL A 146 6.54 -2.00 12.74
N TYR A 147 7.86 -1.95 12.86
CA TYR A 147 8.69 -2.98 13.47
C TYR A 147 9.49 -2.40 14.62
N GLN A 148 9.59 -3.17 15.71
CA GLN A 148 10.52 -2.84 16.77
C GLN A 148 11.92 -3.38 16.49
N PRO A 149 12.98 -2.58 16.74
CA PRO A 149 14.34 -3.06 16.59
C PRO A 149 14.60 -4.23 17.55
N ASP A 150 15.34 -5.22 17.07
CA ASP A 150 15.76 -6.41 17.84
C ASP A 150 14.60 -7.23 18.44
N SER A 151 13.39 -7.11 17.88
CA SER A 151 12.18 -7.78 18.34
C SER A 151 11.35 -8.32 17.17
N TYR A 152 10.57 -9.37 17.43
CA TYR A 152 9.53 -9.85 16.52
C TYR A 152 8.19 -9.11 16.68
N ASP A 153 8.12 -8.15 17.61
CA ASP A 153 6.97 -7.25 17.76
C ASP A 153 6.82 -6.38 16.51
N ALA A 154 5.78 -6.67 15.75
CA ALA A 154 5.49 -5.98 14.50
C ALA A 154 3.99 -5.83 14.29
N PHE A 155 3.63 -4.70 13.69
CA PHE A 155 2.34 -4.48 13.04
C PHE A 155 2.52 -4.59 11.53
N GLN A 156 1.62 -5.28 10.85
CA GLN A 156 1.54 -5.29 9.39
C GLN A 156 0.11 -5.10 8.90
N ALA A 157 -0.04 -4.31 7.85
CA ALA A 157 -1.26 -4.16 7.07
C ALA A 157 -0.95 -4.57 5.63
N THR A 158 -1.72 -5.53 5.13
CA THR A 158 -1.67 -6.02 3.76
C THR A 158 -2.97 -5.69 3.06
N GLY A 159 -2.91 -5.22 1.82
CA GLY A 159 -4.12 -4.95 1.04
C GLY A 159 -3.87 -4.24 -0.27
N ASP A 160 -4.94 -3.65 -0.79
CA ASP A 160 -4.88 -2.75 -1.92
C ASP A 160 -4.44 -1.35 -1.47
N LEU A 161 -3.17 -1.19 -1.11
CA LEU A 161 -2.70 -0.01 -0.40
C LEU A 161 -1.92 0.95 -1.30
N ALA A 162 -2.29 2.23 -1.24
CA ALA A 162 -1.46 3.36 -1.62
C ALA A 162 -0.60 3.78 -0.44
N LEU A 163 0.71 3.58 -0.52
CA LEU A 163 1.64 3.80 0.60
C LEU A 163 2.03 5.28 0.76
N ASN A 164 2.00 5.77 1.99
CA ASN A 164 2.34 7.16 2.38
C ASN A 164 3.67 7.26 3.16
N ILE A 165 4.55 6.27 3.03
CA ILE A 165 5.77 6.14 3.85
C ILE A 165 7.06 6.49 3.11
N ARG A 166 6.97 7.08 1.90
CA ARG A 166 8.17 7.35 1.07
C ARG A 166 9.13 8.30 1.79
N GLY A 167 10.38 7.86 1.96
CA GLY A 167 11.43 8.64 2.61
C GLY A 167 11.40 8.58 4.13
N LEU A 168 10.49 7.80 4.72
CA LEU A 168 10.45 7.54 6.16
C LEU A 168 11.26 6.29 6.49
N SER A 169 11.98 6.34 7.61
CA SER A 169 12.63 5.17 8.24
C SER A 169 11.99 4.82 9.58
N THR A 170 11.40 5.82 10.25
CA THR A 170 10.68 5.67 11.51
C THR A 170 9.38 6.47 11.48
N VAL A 171 8.40 6.04 12.27
CA VAL A 171 7.11 6.71 12.46
C VAL A 171 6.74 6.75 13.93
N THR A 172 5.85 7.68 14.29
CA THR A 172 5.18 7.68 15.60
C THR A 172 3.76 7.12 15.47
N ALA A 173 3.18 6.70 16.59
CA ALA A 173 1.79 6.29 16.67
C ALA A 173 0.85 7.39 16.13
N GLY A 174 -0.22 6.97 15.46
CA GLY A 174 -1.22 7.83 14.84
C GLY A 174 -0.83 8.43 13.48
N VAL A 175 0.40 8.22 12.99
CA VAL A 175 0.80 8.70 11.66
C VAL A 175 0.14 7.87 10.55
N PRO A 176 -0.42 8.48 9.49
CA PRO A 176 -0.93 7.77 8.32
C PRO A 176 0.18 6.99 7.60
N LEU A 177 -0.02 5.69 7.42
CA LEU A 177 0.90 4.79 6.73
C LEU A 177 0.46 4.52 5.29
N ALA A 178 -0.83 4.38 5.06
CA ALA A 178 -1.38 4.07 3.76
C ALA A 178 -2.86 4.46 3.65
N GLN A 179 -3.39 4.42 2.42
CA GLN A 179 -4.81 4.51 2.13
C GLN A 179 -5.25 3.29 1.31
N LEU A 180 -6.46 2.80 1.57
CA LEU A 180 -7.06 1.76 0.74
C LEU A 180 -7.48 2.31 -0.63
N GLN A 181 -7.24 1.50 -1.65
CA GLN A 181 -7.67 1.73 -3.02
C GLN A 181 -8.82 0.77 -3.38
N ASP A 182 -9.31 0.85 -4.62
CA ASP A 182 -10.32 -0.06 -5.18
C ASP A 182 -9.92 -0.53 -6.58
N THR A 183 -8.75 -1.17 -6.66
CA THR A 183 -8.24 -1.81 -7.89
C THR A 183 -8.77 -3.24 -8.06
N GLY A 184 -9.49 -3.75 -7.06
CA GLY A 184 -10.11 -5.08 -7.08
C GLY A 184 -9.29 -6.18 -6.39
N ILE A 185 -8.19 -5.85 -5.72
CA ILE A 185 -7.42 -6.83 -4.93
C ILE A 185 -8.25 -7.32 -3.75
N ARG A 186 -8.32 -8.64 -3.60
CA ARG A 186 -8.97 -9.34 -2.48
C ARG A 186 -7.99 -10.36 -1.90
N LEU A 187 -7.97 -10.46 -0.58
CA LEU A 187 -7.02 -11.27 0.17
C LEU A 187 -7.67 -12.61 0.57
N VAL A 188 -7.44 -13.05 1.80
CA VAL A 188 -8.08 -14.26 2.34
C VAL A 188 -9.60 -14.07 2.28
N GLY A 189 -10.30 -14.89 1.51
CA GLY A 189 -11.73 -14.68 1.24
C GLY A 189 -11.97 -13.45 0.36
N ASP A 190 -12.67 -12.45 0.88
CA ASP A 190 -13.10 -11.23 0.17
C ASP A 190 -12.67 -9.92 0.86
N TYR A 191 -11.82 -10.01 1.90
CA TYR A 191 -11.26 -8.85 2.58
C TYR A 191 -10.33 -8.06 1.66
N ASN A 192 -10.40 -6.73 1.71
CA ASN A 192 -9.48 -5.84 0.99
C ASN A 192 -8.36 -5.29 1.87
N LEU A 193 -8.42 -5.56 3.17
CA LEU A 193 -7.39 -5.28 4.15
C LEU A 193 -7.29 -6.46 5.12
N ILE A 194 -6.06 -6.91 5.35
CA ILE A 194 -5.70 -7.83 6.42
C ILE A 194 -4.69 -7.13 7.31
N VAL A 195 -4.92 -7.21 8.63
CA VAL A 195 -4.06 -6.65 9.65
C VAL A 195 -3.54 -7.76 10.55
N GLU A 196 -2.26 -7.65 10.88
CA GLU A 196 -1.52 -8.62 11.69
C GLU A 196 -0.79 -7.89 12.80
N PHE A 197 -0.88 -8.42 14.01
CA PHE A 197 0.02 -8.10 15.10
C PHE A 197 0.81 -9.36 15.41
N LEU A 198 2.13 -9.24 15.32
CA LEU A 198 3.05 -10.36 15.43
C LEU A 198 3.90 -10.19 16.69
N ALA A 199 4.22 -11.31 17.32
CA ALA A 199 5.15 -11.40 18.43
C ALA A 199 5.98 -12.68 18.32
N ALA A 200 6.99 -12.80 19.19
CA ALA A 200 7.68 -14.06 19.42
C ALA A 200 6.99 -14.84 20.54
N ASP A 201 6.81 -16.15 20.34
CA ASP A 201 6.53 -17.06 21.45
C ASP A 201 7.80 -17.39 22.25
N ASP A 202 7.65 -18.19 23.31
CA ASP A 202 8.75 -18.64 24.17
C ASP A 202 9.84 -19.42 23.40
N GLN A 203 9.54 -19.89 22.19
CA GLN A 203 10.43 -20.65 21.31
C GLN A 203 11.00 -19.78 20.18
N GLN A 204 10.82 -18.45 20.23
CA GLN A 204 11.26 -17.49 19.22
C GLN A 204 10.63 -17.72 17.84
N ARG A 205 9.42 -18.28 17.79
CA ARG A 205 8.63 -18.42 16.57
C ARG A 205 7.68 -17.25 16.44
N ILE A 206 7.45 -16.82 15.20
CA ILE A 206 6.47 -15.78 14.89
C ILE A 206 5.06 -16.34 15.12
N VAL A 207 4.31 -15.66 15.98
CA VAL A 207 2.92 -15.97 16.33
C VAL A 207 2.08 -14.69 16.32
N THR A 208 0.76 -14.83 16.32
CA THR A 208 -0.18 -13.73 16.52
C THR A 208 -0.05 -13.16 17.94
N ASP A 209 0.02 -11.83 18.07
CA ASP A 209 -0.10 -11.12 19.34
C ASP A 209 -1.57 -10.96 19.74
N GLU A 210 -2.10 -12.02 20.37
CA GLU A 210 -3.46 -12.06 20.89
C GLU A 210 -3.75 -10.97 21.93
N GLY A 211 -2.73 -10.56 22.70
CA GLY A 211 -2.87 -9.54 23.74
C GLY A 211 -3.21 -8.18 23.12
N THR A 212 -2.47 -7.79 22.08
CA THR A 212 -2.75 -6.55 21.34
C THR A 212 -4.09 -6.63 20.60
N ILE A 213 -4.38 -7.75 19.92
CA ILE A 213 -5.66 -7.90 19.21
C ILE A 213 -6.85 -7.75 20.17
N ALA A 214 -6.83 -8.42 21.32
CA ALA A 214 -7.92 -8.35 22.30
C ALA A 214 -8.09 -6.95 22.91
N GLN A 215 -7.02 -6.15 22.99
CA GLN A 215 -7.10 -4.78 23.50
C GLN A 215 -7.65 -3.79 22.46
N LEU A 216 -7.26 -3.93 21.19
CA LEU A 216 -7.66 -3.03 20.12
C LEU A 216 -9.02 -3.40 19.50
N PHE A 217 -9.42 -4.67 19.60
CA PHE A 217 -10.63 -5.24 19.01
C PHE A 217 -11.34 -6.18 20.00
N PRO A 218 -11.95 -5.62 21.07
CA PRO A 218 -12.70 -6.39 22.08
C PRO A 218 -14.04 -6.93 21.58
#